data_AF-A0A2E6ZYP3-F1
#
_entry.id   AF-A0A2E6ZYP3-F1
#
_cell.length_a   1.000
_cell.length_b   1.000
_cell.length_c   1.000
_cell.angle_alpha   90.00
_cell.angle_beta   90.00
_cell.angle_gamma   90.00
#
_symmetry.space_group_name_H-M   'P 1'
#
loop_
_entity.id
_entity.type
_entity.pdbx_description
1 polymer ?
#
loop_
_entity_poly.entity_id
_entity_poly.type
_entity_poly.pdbx_seq_one_letter_code
_entity_poly.pdbx_strand_id
1 'polypeptide(L)'
;MKRGISLRMFLLLSAVAIAGCAEPPTDIIEAARASVAAVESEGSQYAASALADAQAAVGRMDAEMATQEQAFALSRDYARATELAGEAEASATAVTAAASAEMDRLRGEATGMIGDAEGTIAEARGGIAGLDEEAAAPLLESVAGAEASVSAANAALGANDLQDAHREASDAVRAANGVTSDLAATIAAIAAAELAAAEELVTRAMNGSIDIPRSVYVNGQMLAAGAYTVRVSSQTAAPAPGLEPGSSAWLEFVSDGDGSVAGRGMAASVPDAEMDEVTDGWYPRNQAHVDQLQGGDYVRVWLNRSGVSYLVHAPTSAP
;
A
#
# COMPACT_ATOMS: atom_id res chain seq x y z
N MET A 1 19.25 15.00 -35.53
CA MET A 1 20.62 15.54 -35.75
C MET A 1 21.55 14.36 -36.00
N LYS A 2 22.26 14.37 -37.14
CA LYS A 2 23.10 13.27 -37.63
C LYS A 2 24.48 13.28 -36.94
N ARG A 3 24.88 12.18 -36.32
CA ARG A 3 26.24 11.80 -35.93
C ARG A 3 26.25 10.27 -36.03
N GLY A 4 26.94 9.59 -36.92
CA GLY A 4 28.29 9.78 -37.42
C GLY A 4 29.04 8.47 -37.16
N ILE A 5 28.50 7.34 -37.63
CA ILE A 5 29.09 6.00 -37.47
C ILE A 5 30.10 5.82 -38.60
N SER A 6 31.37 5.78 -38.20
CA SER A 6 32.52 5.69 -39.10
C SER A 6 32.65 4.26 -39.62
N LEU A 7 32.01 4.00 -40.75
CA LEU A 7 32.15 2.77 -41.54
C LEU A 7 33.54 2.77 -42.22
N ARG A 8 34.53 2.18 -41.56
CA ARG A 8 35.81 1.80 -42.20
C ARG A 8 35.77 0.32 -42.55
N MET A 9 34.98 -0.01 -43.57
CA MET A 9 35.02 -1.28 -44.27
C MET A 9 35.92 -1.10 -45.49
N PHE A 10 37.15 -1.58 -45.40
CA PHE A 10 38.05 -1.69 -46.55
C PHE A 10 38.82 -3.01 -46.41
N LEU A 11 38.23 -4.08 -46.97
CA LEU A 11 38.87 -5.38 -47.10
C LEU A 11 39.03 -5.65 -48.59
N LEU A 12 40.25 -5.40 -49.08
CA LEU A 12 40.69 -5.60 -50.44
C LEU A 12 41.12 -7.06 -50.58
N LEU A 13 40.28 -7.84 -51.23
CA LEU A 13 40.52 -9.24 -51.58
C LEU A 13 41.55 -9.30 -52.74
N SER A 14 42.82 -9.57 -52.43
CA SER A 14 43.86 -9.83 -53.43
C SER A 14 44.26 -11.30 -53.37
N ALA A 15 43.83 -12.08 -54.37
CA ALA A 15 44.22 -13.47 -54.55
C ALA A 15 45.59 -13.56 -55.27
N VAL A 16 46.61 -14.06 -54.58
CA VAL A 16 47.90 -14.46 -55.15
C VAL A 16 48.23 -15.86 -54.63
N ALA A 17 48.32 -16.83 -55.54
CA ALA A 17 48.74 -18.20 -55.25
C ALA A 17 50.22 -18.37 -55.62
N ILE A 18 51.09 -18.47 -54.61
CA ILE A 18 52.49 -18.89 -54.73
C ILE A 18 52.68 -20.02 -53.72
N ALA A 19 53.22 -21.17 -54.17
CA ALA A 19 53.68 -22.23 -53.28
C ALA A 19 54.91 -21.73 -52.51
N GLY A 20 54.69 -21.09 -51.37
CA GLY A 20 55.69 -20.73 -50.37
C GLY A 20 55.34 -21.40 -49.06
N CYS A 21 56.35 -21.72 -48.24
CA CYS A 21 56.14 -22.10 -46.84
C CYS A 21 55.13 -21.12 -46.22
N ALA A 22 53.91 -21.57 -45.95
CA ALA A 22 52.87 -20.69 -45.45
C ALA A 22 53.32 -20.16 -44.10
N GLU A 23 53.53 -18.85 -44.01
CA GLU A 23 53.87 -18.20 -42.75
C GLU A 23 52.63 -18.25 -41.84
N PRO A 24 52.79 -18.54 -40.54
CA PRO A 24 51.65 -18.56 -39.61
C PRO A 24 50.93 -17.21 -39.61
N PRO A 25 49.58 -17.17 -39.59
CA PRO A 25 48.80 -15.92 -39.62
C PRO A 25 48.75 -15.25 -38.24
N THR A 26 49.91 -15.04 -37.61
CA THR A 26 50.04 -14.60 -36.21
C THR A 26 49.25 -13.33 -35.91
N ASP A 27 49.35 -12.31 -36.77
CA ASP A 27 48.66 -11.04 -36.59
C ASP A 27 47.13 -11.19 -36.50
N ILE A 28 46.55 -12.07 -37.32
CA ILE A 28 45.10 -12.31 -37.35
C ILE A 28 44.65 -13.07 -36.10
N ILE A 29 45.43 -14.07 -35.67
CA ILE A 29 45.14 -14.84 -34.46
C ILE A 29 45.20 -13.95 -33.22
N GLU A 30 46.24 -13.12 -33.11
CA GLU A 30 46.39 -12.18 -32.00
C GLU A 30 45.27 -11.11 -32.00
N ALA A 31 44.89 -10.59 -33.17
CA ALA A 31 43.77 -9.66 -33.30
C ALA A 31 42.44 -10.29 -32.86
N ALA A 32 42.17 -11.54 -33.22
CA ALA A 32 40.97 -12.26 -32.82
C ALA A 32 40.91 -12.49 -31.30
N ARG A 33 42.03 -12.90 -30.68
CA ARG A 33 42.12 -13.01 -29.21
C ARG A 33 41.88 -11.66 -28.53
N ALA A 34 42.52 -10.60 -29.03
CA ALA A 34 42.37 -9.26 -28.49
C ALA A 34 40.91 -8.77 -28.59
N SER A 35 40.21 -9.12 -29.66
CA SER A 35 38.79 -8.78 -29.84
C SER A 35 37.89 -9.44 -28.79
N VAL A 36 38.10 -10.72 -28.48
CA VAL A 36 37.34 -11.40 -27.41
C VAL A 36 37.74 -10.88 -26.03
N ALA A 37 39.03 -10.67 -25.76
CA ALA A 37 39.52 -10.12 -24.50
C ALA A 37 38.94 -8.72 -24.21
N ALA A 38 38.78 -7.89 -25.25
CA ALA A 38 38.22 -6.55 -25.12
C ALA A 38 36.76 -6.53 -24.63
N VAL A 39 36.00 -7.60 -24.88
CA VAL A 39 34.58 -7.70 -24.48
C VAL A 39 34.34 -8.53 -23.22
N GLU A 40 35.40 -9.05 -22.57
CA GLU A 40 35.25 -9.95 -21.41
C GLU A 40 34.53 -9.30 -20.23
N SER A 41 34.90 -8.09 -19.83
CA SER A 41 34.30 -7.43 -18.67
C SER A 41 32.80 -7.17 -18.88
N GLU A 42 32.44 -6.52 -20.00
CA GLU A 42 31.05 -6.21 -20.32
C GLU A 42 30.23 -7.47 -20.61
N GLY A 43 30.82 -8.42 -21.34
CA GLY A 43 30.21 -9.71 -21.63
C GLY A 43 29.93 -10.52 -20.37
N SER A 44 30.82 -10.48 -19.37
CA SER A 44 30.60 -11.19 -18.10
C SER A 44 29.42 -10.62 -17.32
N GLN A 45 29.18 -9.31 -17.45
CA GLN A 45 28.12 -8.61 -16.73
C GLN A 45 26.76 -8.71 -17.42
N TYR A 46 26.72 -8.60 -18.75
CA TYR A 46 25.47 -8.43 -19.51
C TYR A 46 25.22 -9.51 -20.57
N ALA A 47 26.20 -10.34 -20.91
CA ALA A 47 26.08 -11.31 -22.00
C ALA A 47 26.86 -12.60 -21.74
N ALA A 48 26.77 -13.15 -20.53
CA ALA A 48 27.64 -14.25 -20.07
C ALA A 48 27.60 -15.48 -21.00
N SER A 49 26.43 -15.81 -21.57
CA SER A 49 26.29 -16.90 -22.54
C SER A 49 27.06 -16.61 -23.84
N ALA A 50 26.91 -15.41 -24.41
CA ALA A 50 27.60 -15.04 -25.64
C ALA A 50 29.12 -14.95 -25.42
N LEU A 51 29.55 -14.51 -24.23
CA LEU A 51 30.97 -14.50 -23.86
C LEU A 51 31.54 -15.92 -23.80
N ALA A 52 30.81 -16.87 -23.21
CA ALA A 52 31.24 -18.27 -23.19
C ALA A 52 31.40 -18.84 -24.61
N ASP A 53 30.51 -18.49 -25.54
CA ASP A 53 30.61 -18.90 -26.95
C ASP A 53 31.85 -18.28 -27.64
N ALA A 54 32.14 -17.00 -27.36
CA ALA A 54 33.33 -16.32 -27.89
C ALA A 54 34.64 -16.93 -27.35
N GLN A 55 34.68 -17.28 -26.06
CA GLN A 55 35.82 -17.98 -25.45
C GLN A 55 35.98 -19.40 -26.05
N ALA A 56 34.88 -20.09 -26.32
CA ALA A 56 34.92 -21.38 -27.00
C ALA A 56 35.44 -21.26 -28.45
N ALA A 57 35.13 -20.18 -29.15
CA ALA A 57 35.67 -19.90 -30.49
C ALA A 57 37.19 -19.68 -30.46
N VAL A 58 37.71 -18.93 -29.47
CA VAL A 58 39.16 -18.81 -29.24
C VAL A 58 39.78 -20.18 -28.95
N GLY A 59 39.16 -21.00 -28.10
CA GLY A 59 39.65 -22.36 -27.81
C GLY A 59 39.73 -23.26 -29.06
N ARG A 60 38.78 -23.15 -29.99
CA ARG A 60 38.83 -23.88 -31.28
C ARG A 60 39.96 -23.38 -32.17
N MET A 61 40.12 -22.07 -32.29
CA MET A 61 41.21 -21.44 -33.04
C MET A 61 42.58 -21.89 -32.51
N ASP A 62 42.74 -21.94 -31.20
CA ASP A 62 43.98 -22.35 -30.52
C ASP A 62 44.32 -23.82 -30.78
N ALA A 63 43.31 -24.68 -30.72
CA ALA A 63 43.48 -26.11 -30.99
C ALA A 63 43.91 -26.36 -32.44
N GLU A 64 43.38 -25.59 -33.40
CA GLU A 64 43.81 -25.67 -34.80
C GLU A 64 45.26 -25.19 -34.96
N MET A 65 45.64 -24.06 -34.35
CA MET A 65 47.02 -23.57 -34.38
C MET A 65 48.01 -24.60 -33.83
N ALA A 66 47.69 -25.22 -32.69
CA ALA A 66 48.50 -26.28 -32.10
C ALA A 66 48.60 -27.53 -33.00
N THR A 67 47.54 -27.83 -33.76
CA THR A 67 47.54 -28.93 -34.74
C THR A 67 48.47 -28.62 -35.91
N GLN A 68 48.42 -27.40 -36.46
CA GLN A 68 49.30 -26.96 -37.54
C GLN A 68 50.78 -26.90 -37.10
N GLU A 69 51.05 -26.51 -35.85
CA GLU A 69 52.41 -26.52 -35.30
C GLU A 69 53.03 -27.93 -35.27
N GLN A 70 52.22 -28.96 -34.96
CA GLN A 70 52.64 -30.36 -34.96
C GLN A 70 52.76 -30.98 -36.36
N ALA A 71 52.14 -30.38 -37.37
CA ALA A 71 52.21 -30.86 -38.74
C ALA A 71 53.59 -30.63 -39.37
N PHE A 72 53.96 -31.49 -40.33
CA PHE A 72 55.19 -31.36 -41.09
C PHE A 72 55.22 -30.02 -41.84
N ALA A 73 56.38 -29.34 -41.86
CA ALA A 73 56.47 -27.95 -42.35
C ALA A 73 55.95 -27.75 -43.80
N LEU A 74 56.06 -28.77 -44.67
CA LEU A 74 55.56 -28.70 -46.05
C LEU A 74 54.05 -29.03 -46.18
N SER A 75 53.37 -29.46 -45.11
CA SER A 75 51.95 -29.83 -45.10
C SER A 75 51.08 -28.90 -44.24
N ARG A 76 51.63 -27.81 -43.71
CA ARG A 76 50.88 -26.82 -42.93
C ARG A 76 49.95 -26.02 -43.83
N ASP A 77 48.70 -25.88 -43.41
CA ASP A 77 47.68 -25.06 -44.06
C ASP A 77 46.92 -24.25 -43.00
N TYR A 78 47.05 -22.93 -43.08
CA TYR A 78 46.48 -22.02 -42.09
C TYR A 78 45.08 -21.49 -42.48
N ALA A 79 44.50 -21.93 -43.59
CA ALA A 79 43.18 -21.46 -44.02
C ALA A 79 42.09 -21.69 -42.95
N ARG A 80 42.11 -22.86 -42.28
CA ARG A 80 41.18 -23.17 -41.20
C ARG A 80 41.41 -22.29 -39.96
N ALA A 81 42.67 -22.00 -39.63
CA ALA A 81 42.99 -21.10 -38.52
C ALA A 81 42.51 -19.67 -38.79
N THR A 82 42.65 -19.17 -40.03
CA THR A 82 42.12 -17.86 -40.44
C THR A 82 40.59 -17.83 -40.38
N GLU A 83 39.91 -18.91 -40.79
CA GLU A 83 38.44 -19.03 -40.66
C GLU A 83 37.99 -18.98 -39.20
N LEU A 84 38.66 -19.74 -38.33
CA LEU A 84 38.38 -19.77 -36.88
C LEU A 84 38.66 -18.43 -36.21
N ALA A 85 39.67 -17.68 -36.67
CA ALA A 85 39.92 -16.32 -36.21
C ALA A 85 38.76 -15.37 -36.57
N GLY A 86 38.24 -15.46 -37.80
CA GLY A 86 37.05 -14.71 -38.21
C GLY A 86 35.80 -15.09 -37.41
N GLU A 87 35.65 -16.37 -37.04
CA GLU A 87 34.57 -16.83 -36.15
C GLU A 87 34.69 -16.25 -34.73
N ALA A 88 35.91 -16.16 -34.19
CA ALA A 88 36.16 -15.54 -32.89
C ALA A 88 35.87 -14.02 -32.91
N GLU A 89 36.26 -13.30 -33.97
CA GLU A 89 35.91 -11.88 -34.16
C GLU A 89 34.39 -11.67 -34.29
N ALA A 90 33.71 -12.53 -35.06
CA ALA A 90 32.25 -12.50 -35.18
C ALA A 90 31.57 -12.76 -33.84
N SER A 91 32.10 -13.71 -33.05
CA SER A 91 31.60 -14.00 -31.69
C SER A 91 31.80 -12.82 -30.75
N ALA A 92 32.94 -12.11 -30.80
CA ALA A 92 33.14 -10.88 -30.03
C ALA A 92 32.10 -9.80 -30.36
N THR A 93 31.79 -9.62 -31.66
CA THR A 93 30.72 -8.70 -32.10
C THR A 93 29.36 -9.12 -31.55
N ALA A 94 29.08 -10.43 -31.50
CA ALA A 94 27.86 -10.96 -30.92
C ALA A 94 27.76 -10.69 -29.40
N VAL A 95 28.87 -10.74 -28.66
CA VAL A 95 28.91 -10.34 -27.23
C VAL A 95 28.48 -8.87 -27.08
N THR A 96 29.08 -7.96 -27.84
CA THR A 96 28.74 -6.52 -27.77
C THR A 96 27.26 -6.27 -28.10
N ALA A 97 26.73 -6.94 -29.13
CA ALA A 97 25.32 -6.80 -29.51
C ALA A 97 24.38 -7.34 -28.42
N ALA A 98 24.69 -8.51 -27.85
CA ALA A 98 23.91 -9.09 -26.76
C ALA A 98 23.96 -8.23 -25.49
N ALA A 99 25.14 -7.74 -25.12
CA ALA A 99 25.31 -6.87 -23.95
C ALA A 99 24.51 -5.56 -24.11
N SER A 100 24.59 -4.92 -25.29
CA SER A 100 23.83 -3.69 -25.57
C SER A 100 22.31 -3.93 -25.46
N ALA A 101 21.83 -5.05 -26.01
CA ALA A 101 20.41 -5.40 -25.94
C ALA A 101 19.94 -5.64 -24.49
N GLU A 102 20.77 -6.30 -23.67
CA GLU A 102 20.46 -6.53 -22.26
C GLU A 102 20.47 -5.24 -21.43
N MET A 103 21.45 -4.35 -21.69
CA MET A 103 21.49 -3.03 -21.07
C MET A 103 20.24 -2.20 -21.43
N ASP A 104 19.81 -2.21 -22.69
CA ASP A 104 18.58 -1.51 -23.10
C ASP A 104 17.33 -2.11 -22.44
N ARG A 105 17.26 -3.44 -22.31
CA ARG A 105 16.19 -4.14 -21.58
C ARG A 105 16.13 -3.70 -20.12
N LEU A 106 17.25 -3.80 -19.40
CA LEU A 106 17.33 -3.43 -17.98
C LEU A 106 16.98 -1.97 -17.75
N ARG A 107 17.46 -1.06 -18.61
CA ARG A 107 17.14 0.37 -18.52
C ARG A 107 15.64 0.62 -18.71
N GLY A 108 15.02 -0.03 -19.70
CA GLY A 108 13.59 0.07 -19.96
C GLY A 108 12.75 -0.43 -18.79
N GLU A 109 13.08 -1.61 -18.26
CA GLU A 109 12.38 -2.22 -17.12
C GLU A 109 12.51 -1.39 -15.85
N ALA A 110 13.73 -0.94 -15.50
CA ALA A 110 13.95 -0.09 -14.34
C ALA A 110 13.19 1.23 -14.46
N THR A 111 13.18 1.86 -15.64
CA THR A 111 12.42 3.10 -15.88
C THR A 111 10.91 2.87 -15.72
N GLY A 112 10.39 1.77 -16.25
CA GLY A 112 8.98 1.41 -16.10
C GLY A 112 8.59 1.18 -14.63
N MET A 113 9.37 0.38 -13.90
CA MET A 113 9.16 0.10 -12.48
C MET A 113 9.20 1.37 -11.61
N ILE A 114 10.11 2.30 -11.91
CA ILE A 114 10.15 3.61 -11.22
C ILE A 114 8.86 4.38 -11.44
N GLY A 115 8.39 4.46 -12.69
CA GLY A 115 7.12 5.14 -13.01
C GLY A 115 5.92 4.50 -12.31
N ASP A 116 5.86 3.16 -12.26
CA ASP A 116 4.80 2.43 -11.55
C ASP A 116 4.84 2.72 -10.03
N ALA A 117 6.04 2.74 -9.44
CA ALA A 117 6.24 3.05 -8.03
C ALA A 117 5.83 4.50 -7.71
N GLU A 118 6.25 5.48 -8.52
CA GLU A 118 5.86 6.89 -8.37
C GLU A 118 4.35 7.08 -8.48
N GLY A 119 3.70 6.42 -9.45
CA GLY A 119 2.24 6.44 -9.60
C GLY A 119 1.53 5.88 -8.37
N THR A 120 1.98 4.72 -7.88
CA THR A 120 1.42 4.08 -6.67
C THR A 120 1.61 4.96 -5.43
N ILE A 121 2.77 5.58 -5.25
CA ILE A 121 3.03 6.52 -4.14
C ILE A 121 2.09 7.74 -4.22
N ALA A 122 1.88 8.28 -5.42
CA ALA A 122 0.99 9.42 -5.63
C ALA A 122 -0.48 9.08 -5.29
N GLU A 123 -0.96 7.90 -5.71
CA GLU A 123 -2.28 7.39 -5.35
C GLU A 123 -2.43 7.20 -3.84
N ALA A 124 -1.43 6.58 -3.19
CA ALA A 124 -1.43 6.39 -1.75
C ALA A 124 -1.47 7.73 -0.99
N ARG A 125 -0.71 8.74 -1.42
CA ARG A 125 -0.77 10.10 -0.86
C ARG A 125 -2.17 10.72 -0.96
N GLY A 126 -2.86 10.49 -2.08
CA GLY A 126 -4.24 10.93 -2.26
C GLY A 126 -5.19 10.30 -1.23
N GLY A 127 -5.02 9.01 -0.94
CA GLY A 127 -5.80 8.33 0.10
C GLY A 127 -5.47 8.79 1.52
N ILE A 128 -4.18 8.98 1.83
CA ILE A 128 -3.71 9.47 3.15
C ILE A 128 -4.27 10.85 3.46
N ALA A 129 -4.45 11.73 2.47
CA ALA A 129 -4.98 13.08 2.66
C ALA A 129 -6.41 13.12 3.24
N GLY A 130 -7.15 12.01 3.21
CA GLY A 130 -8.48 11.89 3.82
C GLY A 130 -8.46 11.44 5.29
N LEU A 131 -7.29 11.10 5.85
CA LEU A 131 -7.13 10.63 7.21
C LEU A 131 -6.83 11.78 8.18
N ASP A 132 -7.08 11.54 9.48
CA ASP A 132 -6.58 12.42 10.54
C ASP A 132 -5.04 12.33 10.69
N GLU A 133 -4.47 13.26 11.46
CA GLU A 133 -3.02 13.37 11.62
C GLU A 133 -2.40 12.13 12.28
N GLU A 134 -3.10 11.52 13.24
CA GLU A 134 -2.61 10.35 13.98
C GLU A 134 -2.52 9.11 13.08
N ALA A 135 -3.55 8.87 12.27
CA ALA A 135 -3.59 7.78 11.30
C ALA A 135 -2.65 8.03 10.10
N ALA A 136 -2.49 9.29 9.69
CA ALA A 136 -1.65 9.64 8.54
C ALA A 136 -0.14 9.56 8.82
N ALA A 137 0.30 9.92 10.03
CA ALA A 137 1.73 10.02 10.37
C ALA A 137 2.57 8.76 10.03
N PRO A 138 2.21 7.54 10.46
CA PRO A 138 2.99 6.35 10.14
C PRO A 138 2.98 6.02 8.63
N LEU A 139 1.88 6.31 7.94
CA LEU A 139 1.78 6.08 6.49
C LEU A 139 2.68 7.03 5.70
N LEU A 140 2.81 8.29 6.16
CA LEU A 140 3.72 9.26 5.56
C LEU A 140 5.20 8.87 5.77
N GLU A 141 5.52 8.19 6.87
CA GLU A 141 6.85 7.60 7.07
C GLU A 141 7.11 6.46 6.07
N SER A 142 6.15 5.55 5.88
CA SER A 142 6.24 4.50 4.84
C SER A 142 6.38 5.09 3.44
N VAL A 143 5.67 6.18 3.12
CA VAL A 143 5.82 6.92 1.86
C VAL A 143 7.24 7.46 1.71
N ALA A 144 7.80 8.09 2.74
CA ALA A 144 9.16 8.61 2.69
C ALA A 144 10.20 7.50 2.45
N GLY A 145 9.99 6.32 3.03
CA GLY A 145 10.79 5.12 2.77
C GLY A 145 10.71 4.67 1.30
N ALA A 146 9.50 4.62 0.73
CA ALA A 146 9.31 4.26 -0.67
C ALA A 146 9.94 5.29 -1.64
N GLU A 147 9.84 6.59 -1.35
CA GLU A 147 10.49 7.65 -2.11
C GLU A 147 12.02 7.56 -2.06
N ALA A 148 12.59 7.14 -0.92
CA ALA A 148 14.02 6.88 -0.82
C ALA A 148 14.48 5.75 -1.75
N SER A 149 13.69 4.66 -1.87
CA SER A 149 13.96 3.58 -2.83
C SER A 149 13.86 4.05 -4.29
N VAL A 150 12.87 4.89 -4.63
CA VAL A 150 12.77 5.51 -5.96
C VAL A 150 14.00 6.38 -6.26
N SER A 151 14.47 7.15 -5.28
CA SER A 151 15.67 7.98 -5.41
C SER A 151 16.94 7.14 -5.65
N ALA A 152 17.09 6.02 -4.92
CA ALA A 152 18.20 5.09 -5.10
C ALA A 152 18.20 4.47 -6.51
N ALA A 153 17.03 4.05 -7.01
CA ALA A 153 16.89 3.52 -8.37
C ALA A 153 17.25 4.55 -9.44
N ASN A 154 16.80 5.80 -9.29
CA ASN A 154 17.16 6.90 -10.19
C ASN A 154 18.67 7.22 -10.15
N ALA A 155 19.30 7.15 -8.97
CA ALA A 155 20.74 7.35 -8.84
C ALA A 155 21.54 6.26 -9.57
N ALA A 156 21.14 5.00 -9.44
CA ALA A 156 21.76 3.88 -10.15
C ALA A 156 21.58 3.98 -11.68
N LEU A 157 20.39 4.37 -12.16
CA LEU A 157 20.16 4.68 -13.58
C LEU A 157 21.08 5.80 -14.08
N GLY A 158 21.20 6.89 -13.30
CA GLY A 158 22.07 8.01 -13.63
C GLY A 158 23.56 7.65 -13.66
N ALA A 159 23.98 6.69 -12.83
CA ALA A 159 25.32 6.11 -12.84
C ALA A 159 25.54 5.06 -13.95
N ASN A 160 24.50 4.71 -14.70
CA ASN A 160 24.48 3.61 -15.67
C ASN A 160 24.83 2.24 -15.04
N ASP A 161 24.53 2.08 -13.75
CA ASP A 161 24.61 0.79 -13.06
C ASP A 161 23.25 0.09 -13.19
N LEU A 162 23.06 -0.62 -14.30
CA LEU A 162 21.74 -1.10 -14.72
C LEU A 162 21.25 -2.30 -13.91
N GLN A 163 22.17 -3.09 -13.36
CA GLN A 163 21.82 -4.20 -12.47
C GLN A 163 21.33 -3.67 -11.13
N ASP A 164 22.03 -2.70 -10.54
CA ASP A 164 21.58 -2.05 -9.32
C ASP A 164 20.31 -1.23 -9.56
N ALA A 165 20.18 -0.53 -10.69
CA ALA A 165 18.97 0.19 -11.05
C ALA A 165 17.73 -0.72 -11.09
N HIS A 166 17.84 -1.89 -11.73
CA HIS A 166 16.75 -2.85 -11.77
C HIS A 166 16.41 -3.40 -10.37
N ARG A 167 17.43 -3.70 -9.55
CA ARG A 167 17.25 -4.16 -8.17
C ARG A 167 16.52 -3.12 -7.32
N GLU A 168 17.03 -1.89 -7.29
CA GLU A 168 16.46 -0.78 -6.51
C GLU A 168 15.07 -0.38 -7.02
N ALA A 169 14.81 -0.46 -8.34
CA ALA A 169 13.48 -0.21 -8.88
C ALA A 169 12.46 -1.29 -8.44
N SER A 170 12.88 -2.56 -8.36
CA SER A 170 12.05 -3.62 -7.78
C SER A 170 11.79 -3.42 -6.28
N ASP A 171 12.81 -2.96 -5.53
CA ASP A 171 12.65 -2.55 -4.13
C ASP A 171 11.64 -1.40 -3.99
N ALA A 172 11.70 -0.40 -4.86
CA ALA A 172 10.77 0.74 -4.89
C ALA A 172 9.32 0.30 -5.15
N VAL A 173 9.09 -0.57 -6.13
CA VAL A 173 7.75 -1.13 -6.40
C VAL A 173 7.21 -1.90 -5.19
N ARG A 174 8.05 -2.70 -4.53
CA ARG A 174 7.66 -3.42 -3.31
C ARG A 174 7.32 -2.47 -2.16
N ALA A 175 8.12 -1.42 -1.95
CA ALA A 175 7.87 -0.42 -0.92
C ALA A 175 6.56 0.34 -1.19
N ALA A 176 6.32 0.78 -2.42
CA ALA A 176 5.10 1.48 -2.81
C ALA A 176 3.83 0.63 -2.62
N ASN A 177 3.89 -0.66 -2.98
CA ASN A 177 2.81 -1.60 -2.71
C ASN A 177 2.59 -1.83 -1.21
N GLY A 178 3.66 -1.84 -0.42
CA GLY A 178 3.60 -1.86 1.05
C GLY A 178 2.79 -0.69 1.61
N VAL A 179 3.06 0.54 1.15
CA VAL A 179 2.29 1.73 1.54
C VAL A 179 0.80 1.56 1.25
N THR A 180 0.44 1.03 0.08
CA THR A 180 -0.96 0.82 -0.30
C THR A 180 -1.65 -0.22 0.60
N SER A 181 -0.93 -1.29 0.96
CA SER A 181 -1.41 -2.29 1.90
C SER A 181 -1.62 -1.72 3.30
N ASP A 182 -0.66 -0.92 3.78
CA ASP A 182 -0.74 -0.28 5.10
C ASP A 182 -1.91 0.72 5.15
N LEU A 183 -2.10 1.52 4.10
CA LEU A 183 -3.23 2.44 3.97
C LEU A 183 -4.57 1.69 4.04
N ALA A 184 -4.71 0.60 3.28
CA ALA A 184 -5.93 -0.21 3.28
C ALA A 184 -6.21 -0.81 4.67
N ALA A 185 -5.16 -1.27 5.37
CA ALA A 185 -5.27 -1.79 6.72
C ALA A 185 -5.70 -0.71 7.72
N THR A 186 -5.14 0.49 7.64
CA THR A 186 -5.51 1.64 8.48
C THR A 186 -6.98 2.03 8.27
N ILE A 187 -7.44 2.13 7.02
CA ILE A 187 -8.84 2.45 6.72
C ILE A 187 -9.78 1.37 7.29
N ALA A 188 -9.43 0.10 7.14
CA ALA A 188 -10.22 -1.00 7.69
C ALA A 188 -10.27 -0.96 9.23
N ALA A 189 -9.16 -0.62 9.89
CA ALA A 189 -9.11 -0.49 11.34
C ALA A 189 -9.98 0.66 11.85
N ILE A 190 -9.98 1.81 11.16
CA ILE A 190 -10.86 2.94 11.49
C ILE A 190 -12.33 2.53 11.37
N ALA A 191 -12.73 1.92 10.24
CA ALA A 191 -14.10 1.46 10.04
C ALA A 191 -14.54 0.43 11.09
N ALA A 192 -13.65 -0.49 11.49
CA ALA A 192 -13.92 -1.46 12.54
C ALA A 192 -14.09 -0.79 13.92
N ALA A 193 -13.30 0.24 14.23
CA ALA A 193 -13.42 1.00 15.47
C ALA A 193 -14.73 1.80 15.53
N GLU A 194 -15.14 2.41 14.42
CA GLU A 194 -16.42 3.13 14.33
C GLU A 194 -17.62 2.20 14.52
N LEU A 195 -17.60 1.02 13.91
CA LEU A 195 -18.65 0.01 14.10
C LEU A 195 -18.71 -0.46 15.55
N ALA A 196 -17.56 -0.77 16.15
CA ALA A 196 -17.49 -1.21 17.55
C ALA A 196 -18.01 -0.12 18.51
N ALA A 197 -17.68 1.15 18.27
CA ALA A 197 -18.19 2.27 19.06
C ALA A 197 -19.72 2.42 18.92
N ALA A 198 -20.26 2.25 17.72
CA ALA A 198 -21.71 2.28 17.50
C ALA A 198 -22.43 1.12 18.21
N GLU A 199 -21.88 -0.09 18.17
CA GLU A 199 -22.41 -1.26 18.88
C GLU A 199 -22.40 -1.07 20.40
N GLU A 200 -21.35 -0.44 20.94
CA GLU A 200 -21.28 -0.10 22.36
C GLU A 200 -22.39 0.88 22.76
N LEU A 201 -22.63 1.93 21.95
CA LEU A 201 -23.71 2.90 22.21
C LEU A 201 -25.10 2.24 22.18
N VAL A 202 -25.34 1.34 21.22
CA VAL A 202 -26.59 0.57 21.16
C VAL A 202 -26.74 -0.30 22.43
N THR A 203 -25.68 -0.99 22.84
CA THR A 203 -25.67 -1.83 24.04
C THR A 203 -25.95 -1.00 25.30
N ARG A 204 -25.32 0.18 25.41
CA ARG A 204 -25.55 1.15 26.49
C ARG A 204 -27.03 1.56 26.54
N ALA A 205 -27.60 1.95 25.40
CA ALA A 205 -29.01 2.33 25.30
C ALA A 205 -29.95 1.17 25.67
N MET A 206 -29.66 -0.06 25.23
CA MET A 206 -30.43 -1.26 25.61
C MET A 206 -30.37 -1.57 27.11
N ASN A 207 -29.32 -1.15 27.81
CA ASN A 207 -29.22 -1.29 29.27
C ASN A 207 -29.89 -0.15 30.04
N GLY A 208 -30.50 0.81 29.34
CA GLY A 208 -31.16 1.96 29.94
C GLY A 208 -30.23 3.13 30.21
N SER A 209 -28.97 3.04 29.78
CA SER A 209 -27.98 4.09 30.00
C SER A 209 -28.11 5.20 28.95
N ILE A 210 -27.99 6.44 29.41
CA ILE A 210 -28.17 7.68 28.64
C ILE A 210 -27.11 8.70 29.02
N ASP A 211 -26.88 9.67 28.14
CA ASP A 211 -26.12 10.88 28.43
C ASP A 211 -27.06 12.08 28.44
N ILE A 212 -27.12 12.79 29.57
CA ILE A 212 -27.86 14.04 29.69
C ILE A 212 -26.90 15.18 29.35
N PRO A 213 -27.15 15.95 28.26
CA PRO A 213 -26.17 16.87 27.69
C PRO A 213 -25.95 18.14 28.54
N ARG A 214 -26.85 18.44 29.48
CA ARG A 214 -26.82 19.63 30.33
C ARG A 214 -27.61 19.39 31.61
N SER A 215 -27.42 20.24 32.62
CA SER A 215 -28.21 20.14 33.85
C SER A 215 -29.71 20.33 33.56
N VAL A 216 -30.54 19.51 34.21
CA VAL A 216 -32.00 19.50 34.09
C VAL A 216 -32.64 19.41 35.46
N TYR A 217 -33.93 19.72 35.58
CA TYR A 217 -34.68 19.55 36.81
C TYR A 217 -35.70 18.42 36.67
N VAL A 218 -35.59 17.37 37.48
CA VAL A 218 -36.55 16.27 37.56
C VAL A 218 -37.28 16.34 38.89
N ASN A 219 -38.60 16.53 38.84
CA ASN A 219 -39.44 16.73 40.03
C ASN A 219 -38.90 17.83 40.97
N GLY A 220 -38.40 18.94 40.40
CA GLY A 220 -37.82 20.06 41.15
C GLY A 220 -36.38 19.85 41.65
N GLN A 221 -35.83 18.64 41.55
CA GLN A 221 -34.43 18.35 41.90
C GLN A 221 -33.53 18.52 40.69
N MET A 222 -32.43 19.26 40.86
CA MET A 222 -31.43 19.41 39.81
C MET A 222 -30.67 18.09 39.61
N LEU A 223 -30.59 17.65 38.37
CA LEU A 223 -29.74 16.58 37.87
C LEU A 223 -28.63 17.21 37.02
N ALA A 224 -27.38 16.88 37.30
CA ALA A 224 -26.25 17.42 36.54
C ALA A 224 -26.21 16.86 35.12
N ALA A 225 -25.43 17.51 34.24
CA ALA A 225 -25.05 16.89 32.97
C ALA A 225 -24.17 15.66 33.23
N GLY A 226 -24.33 14.60 32.44
CA GLY A 226 -23.52 13.39 32.56
C GLY A 226 -24.23 12.10 32.18
N ALA A 227 -23.53 10.99 32.42
CA ALA A 227 -23.99 9.64 32.13
C ALA A 227 -24.84 9.08 33.27
N TYR A 228 -25.99 8.49 32.92
CA TYR A 228 -26.94 7.91 33.86
C TYR A 228 -27.53 6.62 33.33
N THR A 229 -27.79 5.67 34.21
CA THR A 229 -28.65 4.52 33.94
C THR A 229 -30.07 4.80 34.42
N VAL A 230 -31.03 4.76 33.49
CA VAL A 230 -32.46 4.96 33.78
C VAL A 230 -33.13 3.61 33.98
N ARG A 231 -33.87 3.48 35.08
CA ARG A 231 -34.67 2.29 35.36
C ARG A 231 -36.04 2.65 35.93
N VAL A 232 -37.02 1.79 35.67
CA VAL A 232 -38.34 1.89 36.31
C VAL A 232 -38.21 1.51 37.78
N SER A 233 -38.66 2.38 38.68
CA SER A 233 -38.65 2.12 40.12
C SER A 233 -39.69 1.05 40.48
N SER A 234 -39.41 0.26 41.51
CA SER A 234 -40.38 -0.67 42.09
C SER A 234 -41.42 0.03 42.99
N GLN A 235 -41.29 1.33 43.24
CA GLN A 235 -42.24 2.12 44.03
C GLN A 235 -43.45 2.51 43.17
N THR A 236 -44.65 2.16 43.64
CA THR A 236 -45.91 2.50 42.96
C THR A 236 -46.13 4.01 42.94
N ALA A 237 -46.25 4.60 41.75
CA ALA A 237 -46.67 5.99 41.59
C ALA A 237 -48.19 6.11 41.84
N ALA A 238 -48.60 7.15 42.57
CA ALA A 238 -50.03 7.50 42.63
C ALA A 238 -50.46 8.11 41.27
N PRO A 239 -51.63 7.73 40.72
CA PRO A 239 -52.11 8.34 39.49
C PRO A 239 -52.34 9.85 39.71
N ALA A 240 -52.05 10.67 38.70
CA ALA A 240 -52.40 12.07 38.76
C ALA A 240 -53.94 12.22 38.81
N PRO A 241 -54.49 13.26 39.47
CA PRO A 241 -55.93 13.45 39.56
C PRO A 241 -56.60 13.46 38.17
N GLY A 242 -57.49 12.50 37.92
CA GLY A 242 -58.21 12.37 36.64
C GLY A 242 -57.58 11.43 35.61
N LEU A 243 -56.47 10.76 35.93
CA LEU A 243 -55.84 9.75 35.06
C LEU A 243 -56.08 8.31 35.54
N GLU A 244 -56.00 7.36 34.61
CA GLU A 244 -56.16 5.94 34.92
C GLU A 244 -54.99 5.40 35.77
N PRO A 245 -55.23 4.46 36.69
CA PRO A 245 -54.17 3.75 37.40
C PRO A 245 -53.18 3.10 36.42
N GLY A 246 -51.88 3.39 36.58
CA GLY A 246 -50.83 2.84 35.72
C GLY A 246 -50.40 3.74 34.55
N SER A 247 -51.03 4.91 34.37
CA SER A 247 -50.61 5.90 33.36
C SER A 247 -49.33 6.65 33.72
N SER A 248 -48.75 6.40 34.89
CA SER A 248 -47.51 7.02 35.35
C SER A 248 -46.63 6.06 36.16
N ALA A 249 -45.32 6.26 36.08
CA ALA A 249 -44.33 5.50 36.84
C ALA A 249 -43.16 6.38 37.28
N TRP A 250 -42.48 5.99 38.35
CA TRP A 250 -41.23 6.64 38.74
C TRP A 250 -40.05 6.06 37.96
N LEU A 251 -39.28 6.93 37.31
CA LEU A 251 -37.95 6.58 36.80
C LEU A 251 -36.88 7.03 37.78
N GLU A 252 -35.94 6.14 38.05
CA GLU A 252 -34.72 6.45 38.81
C GLU A 252 -33.58 6.73 37.84
N PHE A 253 -32.90 7.86 38.06
CA PHE A 253 -31.68 8.23 37.37
C PHE A 253 -30.51 7.82 38.25
N VAL A 254 -29.84 6.73 37.89
CA VAL A 254 -28.67 6.22 38.62
C VAL A 254 -27.42 6.78 37.98
N SER A 255 -26.58 7.48 38.74
CA SER A 255 -25.31 8.02 38.27
C SER A 255 -24.35 6.88 37.92
N ASP A 256 -23.80 6.88 36.71
CA ASP A 256 -22.86 5.84 36.28
C ASP A 256 -21.50 5.95 36.99
N GLY A 257 -21.17 7.11 37.57
CA GLY A 257 -19.90 7.34 38.26
C GLY A 257 -19.80 6.69 39.64
N ASP A 258 -20.89 6.67 40.40
CA ASP A 258 -20.92 6.19 41.80
C ASP A 258 -22.07 5.21 42.10
N GLY A 259 -22.93 4.93 41.12
CA GLY A 259 -24.09 4.04 41.28
C GLY A 259 -25.20 4.61 42.17
N SER A 260 -25.11 5.88 42.58
CA SER A 260 -26.12 6.50 43.43
C SER A 260 -27.35 6.92 42.64
N VAL A 261 -28.53 6.90 43.28
CA VAL A 261 -29.74 7.47 42.67
C VAL A 261 -29.63 9.00 42.76
N ALA A 262 -29.29 9.62 41.64
CA ALA A 262 -29.08 11.07 41.52
C ALA A 262 -30.38 11.86 41.39
N GLY A 263 -31.48 11.21 41.00
CA GLY A 263 -32.79 11.84 40.90
C GLY A 263 -33.91 10.86 40.58
N ARG A 264 -35.15 11.32 40.76
CA ARG A 264 -36.37 10.58 40.39
C ARG A 264 -37.31 11.48 39.59
N GLY A 265 -37.68 11.02 38.40
CA GLY A 265 -38.62 11.71 37.52
C GLY A 265 -39.95 10.96 37.45
N MET A 266 -41.07 11.68 37.55
CA MET A 266 -42.37 11.11 37.22
C MET A 266 -42.46 11.00 35.70
N ALA A 267 -42.66 9.79 35.20
CA ALA A 267 -42.81 9.52 33.77
C ALA A 267 -44.27 9.26 33.42
N ALA A 268 -44.67 9.72 32.24
CA ALA A 268 -45.88 9.22 31.58
C ALA A 268 -45.60 7.81 31.05
N SER A 269 -46.53 6.88 31.27
CA SER A 269 -46.45 5.50 30.77
C SER A 269 -47.37 5.35 29.57
N VAL A 270 -46.79 4.99 28.42
CA VAL A 270 -47.50 4.88 27.13
C VAL A 270 -47.20 3.50 26.54
N PRO A 271 -48.19 2.62 26.37
CA PRO A 271 -48.02 1.36 25.65
C PRO A 271 -47.54 1.59 24.21
N ASP A 272 -46.73 0.68 23.69
CA ASP A 272 -46.23 0.76 22.30
C ASP A 272 -47.35 0.86 21.25
N ALA A 273 -48.53 0.31 21.54
CA ALA A 273 -49.70 0.37 20.65
C ALA A 273 -50.31 1.78 20.53
N GLU A 274 -50.02 2.67 21.48
CA GLU A 274 -50.55 4.04 21.55
C GLU A 274 -49.48 5.09 21.17
N MET A 275 -48.24 4.66 20.95
CA MET A 275 -47.12 5.57 20.69
C MET A 275 -47.28 6.40 19.43
N ASP A 276 -48.00 5.88 18.44
CA ASP A 276 -48.27 6.60 17.19
C ASP A 276 -49.26 7.76 17.40
N GLU A 277 -50.00 7.80 18.53
CA GLU A 277 -50.81 8.96 18.93
C GLU A 277 -50.00 10.02 19.67
N VAL A 278 -48.82 9.65 20.21
CA VAL A 278 -47.95 10.51 21.02
C VAL A 278 -46.87 11.18 20.17
N THR A 279 -46.40 10.52 19.10
CA THR A 279 -45.34 11.05 18.24
C THR A 279 -45.46 10.53 16.80
N ASP A 280 -45.31 11.43 15.82
CA ASP A 280 -45.34 11.10 14.38
C ASP A 280 -43.99 10.56 13.84
N GLY A 281 -43.00 10.37 14.71
CA GLY A 281 -41.62 10.04 14.35
C GLY A 281 -41.09 8.75 14.98
N TRP A 282 -39.81 8.47 14.75
CA TRP A 282 -39.12 7.36 15.39
C TRP A 282 -39.15 7.50 16.93
N TYR A 283 -39.36 6.37 17.62
CA TYR A 283 -39.25 6.27 19.07
C TYR A 283 -38.47 5.01 19.47
N PRO A 284 -37.77 5.04 20.62
CA PRO A 284 -36.98 3.90 21.08
C PRO A 284 -37.86 2.69 21.44
N ARG A 285 -37.41 1.49 21.10
CA ARG A 285 -37.99 0.21 21.56
C ARG A 285 -36.96 -0.59 22.35
N ASN A 286 -37.32 -1.05 23.55
CA ASN A 286 -36.43 -1.76 24.48
C ASN A 286 -35.10 -1.05 24.78
N GLN A 287 -35.05 0.28 24.66
CA GLN A 287 -33.86 1.07 24.87
C GLN A 287 -34.22 2.42 25.51
N ALA A 288 -33.23 3.09 26.08
CA ALA A 288 -33.34 4.47 26.51
C ALA A 288 -32.85 5.44 25.43
N HIS A 289 -33.36 6.67 25.46
CA HIS A 289 -32.98 7.73 24.52
C HIS A 289 -33.20 9.10 25.14
N VAL A 290 -32.50 10.11 24.63
CA VAL A 290 -32.60 11.49 25.10
C VAL A 290 -32.77 12.41 23.90
N ASP A 291 -33.86 13.17 23.89
CA ASP A 291 -34.09 14.26 22.94
C ASP A 291 -33.87 15.62 23.61
N GLN A 292 -33.45 16.61 22.84
CA GLN A 292 -33.57 18.01 23.20
C GLN A 292 -34.77 18.62 22.47
N LEU A 293 -35.65 19.30 23.22
CA LEU A 293 -36.86 19.92 22.70
C LEU A 293 -36.78 21.44 22.81
N GLN A 294 -37.51 22.14 21.95
CA GLN A 294 -37.67 23.60 21.96
C GLN A 294 -36.32 24.35 22.03
N GLY A 295 -35.37 24.02 21.13
CA GLY A 295 -34.06 24.68 21.11
C GLY A 295 -33.16 24.36 22.32
N GLY A 296 -33.50 23.34 23.11
CA GLY A 296 -32.72 22.92 24.28
C GLY A 296 -33.26 23.43 25.61
N ASP A 297 -34.46 24.02 25.64
CA ASP A 297 -35.12 24.45 26.89
C ASP A 297 -35.60 23.25 27.73
N TYR A 298 -35.90 22.13 27.07
CA TYR A 298 -36.28 20.88 27.71
C TYR A 298 -35.44 19.72 27.18
N VAL A 299 -35.17 18.78 28.07
CA VAL A 299 -34.65 17.45 27.73
C VAL A 299 -35.77 16.44 27.93
N ARG A 300 -36.05 15.62 26.93
CA ARG A 300 -36.99 14.51 27.04
C ARG A 300 -36.22 13.21 27.14
N VAL A 301 -36.42 12.52 28.24
CA VAL A 301 -35.84 11.20 28.49
C VAL A 301 -36.88 10.14 28.20
N TRP A 302 -36.48 9.18 27.39
CA TRP A 302 -37.23 7.99 27.04
C TRP A 302 -36.60 6.77 27.70
N LEU A 303 -37.45 5.88 28.21
CA LEU A 303 -37.08 4.51 28.48
C LEU A 303 -38.20 3.63 27.95
N ASN A 304 -37.92 2.76 26.99
CA ASN A 304 -38.87 1.73 26.59
C ASN A 304 -38.47 0.40 27.23
N ARG A 305 -39.39 -0.25 27.95
CA ARG A 305 -39.17 -1.56 28.56
C ARG A 305 -40.41 -2.41 28.46
N SER A 306 -40.25 -3.62 27.92
CA SER A 306 -41.33 -4.61 27.86
C SER A 306 -42.59 -4.11 27.15
N GLY A 307 -42.43 -3.29 26.09
CA GLY A 307 -43.54 -2.75 25.29
C GLY A 307 -44.26 -1.54 25.88
N VAL A 308 -43.65 -0.88 26.88
CA VAL A 308 -44.14 0.38 27.46
C VAL A 308 -43.05 1.43 27.39
N SER A 309 -43.39 2.60 26.85
CA SER A 309 -42.55 3.80 26.84
C SER A 309 -42.82 4.65 28.08
N TYR A 310 -41.75 5.01 28.77
CA TYR A 310 -41.75 5.92 29.91
C TYR A 310 -41.10 7.25 29.49
N LEU A 311 -41.85 8.35 29.56
CA LEU A 311 -41.41 9.67 29.09
C LEU A 311 -41.31 10.65 30.26
N VAL A 312 -40.12 11.23 30.46
CA VAL A 312 -39.88 12.32 31.41
C VAL A 312 -39.49 13.57 30.62
N HIS A 313 -40.22 14.67 30.82
CA HIS A 313 -39.86 16.00 30.31
C HIS A 313 -39.20 16.79 31.43
N ALA A 314 -37.91 17.10 31.29
CA ALA A 314 -37.11 17.78 32.29
C ALA A 314 -36.70 19.18 31.78
N PRO A 315 -37.17 20.28 32.41
CA PRO A 315 -36.72 21.63 32.03
C PRO A 315 -35.25 21.84 32.38
N THR A 316 -34.58 22.69 31.60
CA THR A 316 -33.17 23.05 31.80
C THR A 316 -32.98 24.30 32.68
N SER A 317 -34.07 24.96 33.03
CA SER A 317 -34.14 26.03 34.02
C SER A 317 -34.97 25.58 35.22
N ALA A 318 -34.71 26.18 36.38
CA ALA A 318 -35.49 25.91 37.59
C ALA A 318 -36.99 26.20 37.33
N PRO A 319 -37.90 25.30 37.77
CA PRO A 319 -39.35 25.46 37.63
C PRO A 319 -39.93 26.54 38.56
#